data_AF-A0A956IZZ5-F1
#
_entry.id   AF-A0A956IZZ5-F1
#
_cell.length_a   1.000
_cell.length_b   1.000
_cell.length_c   1.000
_cell.angle_alpha   90.00
_cell.angle_beta   90.00
_cell.angle_gamma   90.00
#
_symmetry.space_group_name_H-M   'P 1'
#
loop_
_entity.id
_entity.type
_entity.pdbx_description
1 polymer ?
#
loop_
_entity_poly.entity_id
_entity_poly.type
_entity_poly.pdbx_seq_one_letter_code
_entity_poly.pdbx_strand_id
1 'polypeptide(L)'
;EALRGARLIAAPGCYPTSAILPLAPLLSAGLLDVKSPFIVDSKSGVSGAGRTPGAGTHFSETSEGIRAYKVAGTHRHTGEIEQELSIAAGQPVQVVFTPHLVPMTRGILSVAYLKPKPGVDAERCRQAARALYPAGGLVSVMQDELPDTLWVRGSARAHVAYRLDARTGTLLAFGAIDNLTRGASGQALHALNVALGWDEDLGLPQLGQFP
;
A
#
# COMPACT_ATOMS: atom_id res chain seq x y z
N GLU A 1 -13.30 -7.93 -11.13
CA GLU A 1 -14.57 -8.12 -11.87
C GLU A 1 -15.28 -6.80 -12.17
N ALA A 2 -15.63 -5.98 -11.17
CA ALA A 2 -16.38 -4.73 -11.36
C ALA A 2 -15.75 -3.69 -12.33
N LEU A 3 -14.43 -3.77 -12.58
CA LEU A 3 -13.76 -2.91 -13.55
C LEU A 3 -14.11 -3.23 -15.01
N ARG A 4 -14.38 -4.51 -15.35
CA ARG A 4 -14.60 -4.92 -16.75
C ARG A 4 -15.85 -4.24 -17.30
N GLY A 5 -15.69 -3.45 -18.36
CA GLY A 5 -16.77 -2.67 -18.97
C GLY A 5 -17.21 -1.43 -18.17
N ALA A 6 -16.53 -1.08 -17.08
CA ALA A 6 -16.85 0.12 -16.30
C ALA A 6 -16.62 1.39 -17.14
N ARG A 7 -17.58 2.32 -17.12
CA ARG A 7 -17.49 3.61 -17.84
C ARG A 7 -16.91 4.75 -16.99
N LEU A 8 -16.87 4.55 -15.68
CA LEU A 8 -16.32 5.49 -14.71
C LEU A 8 -15.57 4.70 -13.64
N ILE A 9 -14.31 5.04 -13.44
CA ILE A 9 -13.42 4.39 -12.48
C ILE A 9 -12.81 5.46 -11.59
N ALA A 10 -13.00 5.33 -10.29
CA ALA A 10 -12.26 6.11 -9.31
C ALA A 10 -10.93 5.39 -9.04
N ALA A 11 -9.82 5.95 -9.51
CA ALA A 11 -8.50 5.42 -9.17
C ALA A 11 -8.23 5.65 -7.67
N PRO A 12 -7.73 4.65 -6.94
CA PRO A 12 -7.50 4.75 -5.51
C PRO A 12 -6.38 5.73 -5.19
N GLY A 13 -6.37 6.23 -3.96
CA GLY A 13 -5.27 7.02 -3.43
C GLY A 13 -3.97 6.23 -3.31
N CYS A 14 -2.84 6.94 -3.31
CA CYS A 14 -1.51 6.33 -3.23
C CYS A 14 -1.25 5.61 -1.89
N TYR A 15 -1.58 6.23 -0.75
CA TYR A 15 -1.48 5.57 0.56
C TYR A 15 -2.44 4.39 0.70
N PRO A 16 -3.75 4.52 0.38
CA PRO A 16 -4.69 3.40 0.36
C PRO A 16 -4.13 2.21 -0.40
N THR A 17 -3.59 2.42 -1.60
CA THR A 17 -2.98 1.34 -2.38
C THR A 17 -1.89 0.61 -1.61
N SER A 18 -0.91 1.34 -1.05
CA SER A 18 0.20 0.73 -0.30
C SER A 18 -0.22 0.04 1.01
N ALA A 19 -1.30 0.50 1.65
CA ALA A 19 -1.79 -0.03 2.92
C ALA A 19 -2.73 -1.23 2.72
N ILE A 20 -3.61 -1.15 1.72
CA ILE A 20 -4.62 -2.18 1.45
C ILE A 20 -3.99 -3.44 0.86
N LEU A 21 -3.04 -3.31 -0.07
CA LEU A 21 -2.41 -4.47 -0.72
C LEU A 21 -1.86 -5.52 0.27
N PRO A 22 -1.09 -5.16 1.32
CA PRO A 22 -0.66 -6.16 2.28
C PRO A 22 -1.77 -6.64 3.23
N LEU A 23 -2.83 -5.86 3.47
CA LEU A 23 -3.84 -6.14 4.50
C LEU A 23 -5.08 -6.89 3.99
N ALA A 24 -5.56 -6.57 2.79
CA ALA A 24 -6.74 -7.17 2.17
C ALA A 24 -6.71 -8.71 2.18
N PRO A 25 -5.64 -9.40 1.73
CA PRO A 25 -5.63 -10.87 1.75
C PRO A 25 -5.72 -11.44 3.17
N LEU A 26 -5.16 -10.75 4.17
CA LEU A 26 -5.19 -11.23 5.57
C LEU A 26 -6.59 -11.08 6.19
N LEU A 27 -7.28 -9.99 5.87
CA LEU A 27 -8.65 -9.74 6.33
C LEU A 27 -9.64 -10.70 5.66
N SER A 28 -9.52 -10.90 4.34
CA SER A 28 -10.38 -11.84 3.62
C SER A 28 -10.19 -13.29 4.06
N ALA A 29 -8.96 -13.67 4.46
CA ALA A 29 -8.68 -14.96 5.07
C ALA A 29 -9.01 -15.03 6.58
N GLY A 30 -9.51 -13.94 7.17
CA GLY A 30 -9.89 -13.88 8.58
C GLY A 30 -8.73 -14.07 9.56
N LEU A 31 -7.51 -13.67 9.21
CA LEU A 31 -6.29 -13.95 9.97
C LEU A 31 -6.00 -12.94 11.09
N LEU A 32 -6.69 -11.80 11.10
CA LEU A 32 -6.42 -10.69 12.02
C LEU A 32 -7.53 -10.54 13.07
N ASP A 33 -7.16 -10.09 14.27
CA ASP A 33 -8.10 -9.67 15.30
C ASP A 33 -8.58 -8.24 15.00
N VAL A 34 -9.71 -8.12 14.30
CA VAL A 34 -10.32 -6.84 13.88
C VAL A 34 -10.72 -5.92 15.04
N LYS A 35 -10.81 -6.44 16.27
CA LYS A 35 -11.13 -5.63 17.47
C LYS A 35 -9.89 -4.93 18.03
N SER A 36 -8.70 -5.37 17.64
CA SER A 36 -7.46 -4.76 18.05
C SER A 36 -7.07 -3.61 17.11
N PRO A 37 -6.28 -2.63 17.56
CA PRO A 37 -5.89 -1.50 16.73
C PRO A 37 -5.14 -1.91 15.45
N PHE A 38 -5.50 -1.31 14.31
CA PHE A 38 -4.76 -1.40 13.06
C PHE A 38 -3.94 -0.13 12.91
N ILE A 39 -2.64 -0.21 13.20
CA ILE A 39 -1.77 0.97 13.10
C ILE A 39 -1.08 0.93 11.74
N VAL A 40 -1.27 1.95 10.92
CA VAL A 40 -0.67 2.09 9.59
C VAL A 40 0.25 3.30 9.58
N ASP A 41 1.55 3.05 9.62
CA ASP A 41 2.60 4.07 9.57
C ASP A 41 3.22 4.10 8.18
N SER A 42 2.99 5.20 7.46
CA SER A 42 3.37 5.32 6.04
C SER A 42 4.36 6.46 5.81
N LYS A 43 5.32 6.23 4.92
CA LYS A 43 6.35 7.20 4.53
C LYS A 43 6.21 7.45 3.03
N SER A 44 6.07 8.71 2.61
CA SER A 44 5.96 9.08 1.19
C SER A 44 6.98 10.11 0.79
N GLY A 45 7.50 9.94 -0.43
CA GLY A 45 8.24 11.00 -1.10
C GLY A 45 7.38 12.25 -1.37
N VAL A 46 8.06 13.38 -1.57
CA VAL A 46 7.45 14.71 -1.66
C VAL A 46 6.51 14.85 -2.86
N SER A 47 6.71 14.08 -3.94
CA SER A 47 5.86 14.16 -5.13
C SER A 47 4.38 13.84 -4.88
N GLY A 48 4.05 13.12 -3.80
CA GLY A 48 2.67 12.88 -3.38
C GLY A 48 1.92 14.16 -2.98
N ALA A 49 2.62 15.25 -2.65
CA ALA A 49 2.03 16.56 -2.37
C ALA A 49 1.63 17.34 -3.63
N GLY A 50 2.02 16.86 -4.82
CA GLY A 50 1.77 17.52 -6.10
C GLY A 50 2.83 18.54 -6.50
N ARG A 51 2.57 19.26 -7.60
CA ARG A 51 3.50 20.24 -8.21
C ARG A 51 3.31 21.67 -7.69
N THR A 52 2.23 21.94 -6.97
CA THR A 52 1.92 23.28 -6.46
C THR A 52 2.94 23.70 -5.41
N PRO A 53 3.62 24.86 -5.56
CA PRO A 53 4.62 25.31 -4.61
C PRO A 53 4.00 25.73 -3.28
N GLY A 54 4.69 25.44 -2.19
CA GLY A 54 4.39 25.93 -0.85
C GLY A 54 5.52 25.57 0.12
N ALA A 55 5.46 26.10 1.35
CA ALA A 55 6.46 25.79 2.38
C ALA A 55 6.63 24.28 2.58
N GLY A 56 5.54 23.51 2.48
CA GLY A 56 5.59 22.05 2.59
C GLY A 56 6.29 21.30 1.44
N THR A 57 6.64 21.96 0.33
CA THR A 57 7.22 21.34 -0.87
C THR A 57 8.53 21.98 -1.33
N HIS A 58 8.98 23.06 -0.68
CA HIS A 58 10.26 23.66 -0.98
C HIS A 58 11.41 22.72 -0.61
N PHE A 59 12.47 22.69 -1.43
CA PHE A 59 13.61 21.81 -1.21
C PHE A 59 14.24 22.03 0.18
N SER A 60 14.52 23.28 0.55
CA SER A 60 15.10 23.63 1.85
C SER A 60 14.23 23.25 3.06
N GLU A 61 12.92 23.06 2.86
CA GLU A 61 11.96 22.69 3.90
C GLU A 61 11.70 21.16 3.96
N THR A 62 12.21 20.40 2.98
CA THR A 62 11.92 18.97 2.83
C THR A 62 13.17 18.10 2.79
N SER A 63 14.34 18.65 2.48
CA SER A 63 15.62 17.95 2.53
C SER A 63 16.06 17.70 3.97
N GLU A 64 16.85 16.63 4.19
CA GLU A 64 17.52 16.31 5.47
C GLU A 64 16.59 16.06 6.68
N GLY A 65 15.27 15.95 6.47
CA GLY A 65 14.31 15.80 7.56
C GLY A 65 13.07 15.00 7.17
N ILE A 66 12.41 14.45 8.19
CA ILE A 66 11.13 13.74 8.08
C ILE A 66 10.11 14.39 9.01
N ARG A 67 8.84 14.46 8.59
CA ARG A 67 7.75 14.95 9.46
C ARG A 67 6.44 14.23 9.22
N ALA A 68 5.68 14.00 10.30
CA ALA A 68 4.30 13.55 10.22
C ALA A 68 3.37 14.70 9.80
N TYR A 69 2.23 14.37 9.19
CA TYR A 69 1.21 15.37 8.85
C TYR A 69 -0.19 14.77 8.85
N LYS A 70 -1.22 15.60 9.07
CA LYS A 70 -2.65 15.19 9.03
C LYS A 70 -2.94 13.90 9.81
N VAL A 71 -2.42 13.82 11.03
CA VAL A 71 -2.56 12.66 11.90
C VAL A 71 -3.94 12.60 12.57
N ALA A 72 -4.18 11.57 13.38
CA ALA A 72 -5.39 11.43 14.20
C ALA A 72 -6.70 11.53 13.39
N GLY A 73 -6.77 10.79 12.27
CA GLY A 73 -7.98 10.68 11.44
C GLY A 73 -8.24 11.87 10.52
N THR A 74 -7.40 12.92 10.53
CA THR A 74 -7.62 14.11 9.69
C THR A 74 -7.18 13.94 8.24
N HIS A 75 -6.40 12.90 7.91
CA HIS A 75 -6.05 12.59 6.53
C HIS A 75 -7.23 11.97 5.77
N ARG A 76 -7.57 12.50 4.60
CA ARG A 76 -8.72 12.05 3.79
C ARG A 76 -8.67 10.57 3.39
N HIS A 77 -7.47 10.04 3.13
CA HIS A 77 -7.29 8.61 2.83
C HIS A 77 -7.62 7.65 3.99
N THR A 78 -7.78 8.13 5.22
CA THR A 78 -8.19 7.26 6.34
C THR A 78 -9.51 6.57 6.03
N GLY A 79 -10.53 7.33 5.58
CA GLY A 79 -11.83 6.76 5.24
C GLY A 79 -11.78 5.77 4.07
N GLU A 80 -10.94 6.01 3.07
CA GLU A 80 -10.74 5.09 1.95
C GLU A 80 -10.09 3.76 2.39
N ILE A 81 -9.07 3.84 3.25
CA ILE A 81 -8.44 2.65 3.84
C ILE A 81 -9.48 1.86 4.65
N GLU A 82 -10.21 2.52 5.54
CA GLU A 82 -11.22 1.87 6.37
C GLU A 82 -12.35 1.24 5.54
N GLN A 83 -12.82 1.92 4.49
CA GLN A 83 -13.83 1.40 3.57
C GLN A 83 -13.39 0.06 2.98
N GLU A 84 -12.25 0.04 2.29
CA GLU A 84 -11.80 -1.15 1.56
C GLU A 84 -11.38 -2.29 2.49
N LEU A 85 -10.76 -1.99 3.63
CA LEU A 85 -10.43 -3.00 4.63
C LEU A 85 -11.70 -3.58 5.28
N SER A 86 -12.73 -2.76 5.50
CA SER A 86 -14.01 -3.24 6.05
C SER A 86 -14.73 -4.18 5.07
N ILE A 87 -14.68 -3.87 3.76
CA ILE A 87 -15.19 -4.75 2.71
C ILE A 87 -14.43 -6.08 2.73
N ALA A 88 -13.10 -6.04 2.77
CA ALA A 88 -12.27 -7.24 2.80
C ALA A 88 -12.50 -8.09 4.06
N ALA A 89 -12.80 -7.47 5.20
CA ALA A 89 -13.05 -8.12 6.48
C ALA A 89 -14.50 -8.61 6.66
N GLY A 90 -15.44 -8.13 5.83
CA GLY A 90 -16.88 -8.35 6.00
C GLY A 90 -17.49 -7.67 7.23
N GLN A 91 -16.76 -6.74 7.87
CA GLN A 91 -17.18 -6.00 9.07
C GLN A 91 -16.37 -4.72 9.23
N PRO A 92 -16.82 -3.74 10.03
CA PRO A 92 -16.10 -2.48 10.22
C PRO A 92 -14.67 -2.67 10.74
N VAL A 93 -13.72 -1.99 10.09
CA VAL A 93 -12.31 -1.88 10.48
C VAL A 93 -11.96 -0.40 10.62
N GLN A 94 -11.31 -0.04 11.73
CA GLN A 94 -10.78 1.31 11.96
C GLN A 94 -9.26 1.29 11.98
N VAL A 95 -8.64 2.35 11.50
CA VAL A 95 -7.18 2.45 11.43
C VAL A 95 -6.65 3.69 12.13
N VAL A 96 -5.51 3.53 12.81
CA VAL A 96 -4.64 4.63 13.20
C VAL A 96 -3.68 4.88 12.05
N PHE A 97 -4.00 5.84 11.19
CA PHE A 97 -3.19 6.19 10.03
C PHE A 97 -2.31 7.41 10.28
N THR A 98 -0.99 7.24 10.12
CA THR A 98 0.02 8.30 10.28
C THR A 98 0.91 8.36 9.05
N PRO A 99 0.72 9.36 8.16
CA PRO A 99 1.62 9.59 7.05
C PRO A 99 2.79 10.50 7.43
N HIS A 100 3.95 10.19 6.88
CA HIS A 100 5.20 10.93 7.02
C HIS A 100 5.68 11.38 5.65
N LEU A 101 6.06 12.65 5.54
CA LEU A 101 6.79 13.18 4.40
C LEU A 101 8.28 12.92 4.61
N VAL A 102 8.91 12.22 3.67
CA VAL A 102 10.35 11.86 3.71
C VAL A 102 11.16 12.56 2.61
N PRO A 103 12.48 12.77 2.81
CA PRO A 103 13.35 13.54 1.91
C PRO A 103 13.74 12.73 0.66
N MET A 104 12.74 12.23 -0.07
CA MET A 104 12.89 11.57 -1.37
C MET A 104 11.80 12.02 -2.32
N THR A 105 12.02 11.94 -3.62
CA THR A 105 11.01 12.41 -4.60
C THR A 105 9.84 11.44 -4.74
N ARG A 106 10.13 10.14 -4.89
CA ARG A 106 9.15 9.08 -5.20
C ARG A 106 9.24 7.94 -4.19
N GLY A 107 8.14 7.20 -4.07
CA GLY A 107 8.03 5.99 -3.27
C GLY A 107 7.09 6.19 -2.08
N ILE A 108 6.34 5.14 -1.75
CA ILE A 108 5.66 4.97 -0.48
C ILE A 108 6.07 3.65 0.14
N LEU A 109 6.40 3.67 1.44
CA LEU A 109 6.52 2.49 2.29
C LEU A 109 5.49 2.58 3.41
N SER A 110 4.58 1.61 3.46
CA SER A 110 3.59 1.45 4.51
C SER A 110 3.93 0.26 5.38
N VAL A 111 3.90 0.46 6.69
CA VAL A 111 4.09 -0.61 7.69
C VAL A 111 2.85 -0.63 8.57
N ALA A 112 2.15 -1.75 8.55
CA ALA A 112 1.00 -1.99 9.41
C ALA A 112 1.39 -2.88 10.60
N TYR A 113 1.00 -2.48 11.81
CA TYR A 113 1.19 -3.23 13.05
C TYR A 113 -0.16 -3.75 13.51
N LEU A 114 -0.24 -5.07 13.66
CA LEU A 114 -1.49 -5.79 13.74
C LEU A 114 -1.41 -6.86 14.81
N LYS A 115 -2.56 -7.20 15.38
CA LYS A 115 -2.70 -8.40 16.20
C LYS A 115 -3.22 -9.56 15.34
N PRO A 116 -2.41 -10.61 15.11
CA PRO A 116 -2.87 -11.81 14.45
C PRO A 116 -3.79 -12.61 15.37
N LYS A 117 -4.69 -13.42 14.79
CA LYS A 117 -5.43 -14.45 15.54
C LYS A 117 -4.48 -15.55 16.04
N PRO A 118 -4.85 -16.32 17.08
CA PRO A 118 -4.02 -17.42 17.58
C PRO A 118 -3.59 -18.40 16.48
N GLY A 119 -2.31 -18.75 16.46
CA GLY A 119 -1.73 -19.71 15.51
C GLY A 119 -1.51 -19.17 14.09
N VAL A 120 -1.64 -17.86 13.86
CA VAL A 120 -1.26 -17.22 12.60
C VAL A 120 0.21 -16.80 12.68
N ASP A 121 1.01 -17.27 11.72
CA ASP A 121 2.40 -16.88 11.53
C ASP A 121 2.60 -16.12 10.20
N ALA A 122 3.83 -15.69 9.95
CA ALA A 122 4.17 -14.94 8.74
C ALA A 122 4.02 -15.78 7.45
N GLU A 123 4.18 -17.11 7.51
CA GLU A 123 4.02 -17.96 6.33
C GLU A 123 2.56 -18.10 5.94
N ARG A 124 1.67 -18.27 6.93
CA ARG A 124 0.22 -18.28 6.70
C ARG A 124 -0.25 -16.95 6.09
N CYS A 125 0.33 -15.83 6.50
CA CYS A 125 0.09 -14.53 5.88
C CYS A 125 0.56 -14.49 4.41
N ARG A 126 1.78 -14.99 4.12
CA ARG A 126 2.29 -15.09 2.74
C ARG A 126 1.42 -15.99 1.86
N GLN A 127 0.95 -17.11 2.39
CA GLN A 127 0.06 -18.02 1.67
C GLN A 127 -1.27 -17.34 1.29
N ALA A 128 -1.90 -16.62 2.24
CA ALA A 128 -3.09 -15.83 1.95
C ALA A 128 -2.84 -14.76 0.89
N ALA A 129 -1.70 -14.06 0.97
CA ALA A 129 -1.32 -13.07 -0.03
C ALA A 129 -1.07 -13.68 -1.41
N ARG A 130 -0.36 -14.82 -1.49
CA ARG A 130 -0.08 -15.53 -2.75
C ARG A 130 -1.33 -16.11 -3.40
N ALA A 131 -2.34 -16.47 -2.60
CA ALA A 131 -3.63 -16.90 -3.12
C ALA A 131 -4.36 -15.77 -3.86
N LEU A 132 -4.16 -14.51 -3.45
CA LEU A 132 -4.73 -13.33 -4.10
C LEU A 132 -3.82 -12.71 -5.16
N TYR A 133 -2.50 -12.82 -4.98
CA TYR A 133 -1.47 -12.23 -5.82
C TYR A 133 -0.56 -13.33 -6.38
N PRO A 134 -0.90 -13.91 -7.54
CA PRO A 134 -0.09 -14.95 -8.15
C PRO A 134 1.27 -14.42 -8.61
N ALA A 135 2.24 -15.33 -8.71
CA ALA A 135 3.57 -15.01 -9.20
C ALA A 135 3.52 -14.44 -10.64
N GLY A 136 4.37 -13.44 -10.92
CA GLY A 136 4.43 -12.78 -12.23
C GLY A 136 3.50 -11.58 -12.39
N GLY A 137 2.57 -11.35 -11.46
CA GLY A 137 1.68 -10.18 -11.49
C GLY A 137 2.33 -8.88 -10.98
N LEU A 138 1.50 -7.84 -10.89
CA LEU A 138 1.89 -6.50 -10.43
C LEU A 138 2.18 -6.41 -8.92
N VAL A 139 1.94 -7.47 -8.15
CA VAL A 139 2.20 -7.52 -6.70
C VAL A 139 3.13 -8.70 -6.40
N SER A 140 4.32 -8.41 -5.87
CA SER A 140 5.27 -9.42 -5.44
C SER A 140 5.14 -9.69 -3.94
N VAL A 141 4.86 -10.94 -3.55
CA VAL A 141 4.89 -11.37 -2.15
C VAL A 141 6.31 -11.83 -1.78
N MET A 142 7.03 -11.00 -1.04
CA MET A 142 8.43 -11.22 -0.67
C MET A 142 8.56 -12.32 0.39
N GLN A 143 9.58 -13.17 0.22
CA GLN A 143 9.88 -14.26 1.15
C GLN A 143 10.81 -13.77 2.27
N ASP A 144 12.04 -13.43 1.92
CA ASP A 144 13.15 -13.25 2.87
C ASP A 144 13.53 -11.78 3.08
N GLU A 145 13.38 -10.94 2.07
CA GLU A 145 13.65 -9.51 2.13
C GLU A 145 12.44 -8.70 2.63
N LEU A 146 12.70 -7.45 2.99
CA LEU A 146 11.67 -6.44 3.24
C LEU A 146 11.55 -5.52 2.03
N PRO A 147 10.36 -4.94 1.77
CA PRO A 147 10.17 -4.04 0.65
C PRO A 147 11.02 -2.77 0.78
N ASP A 148 11.66 -2.38 -0.32
CA ASP A 148 12.39 -1.11 -0.48
C ASP A 148 11.71 -0.28 -1.58
N THR A 149 11.51 1.01 -1.32
CA THR A 149 10.90 1.93 -2.30
C THR A 149 11.77 2.14 -3.54
N LEU A 150 13.09 1.99 -3.45
CA LEU A 150 14.00 2.04 -4.60
C LEU A 150 13.75 0.89 -5.58
N TRP A 151 13.37 -0.29 -5.10
CA TRP A 151 13.17 -1.47 -5.95
C TRP A 151 11.91 -1.39 -6.81
N VAL A 152 10.93 -0.57 -6.40
CA VAL A 152 9.67 -0.36 -7.12
C VAL A 152 9.62 0.98 -7.84
N ARG A 153 10.62 1.84 -7.68
CA ARG A 153 10.67 3.21 -8.24
C ARG A 153 10.50 3.19 -9.76
N GLY A 154 9.58 4.00 -10.27
CA GLY A 154 9.24 4.08 -11.69
C GLY A 154 8.38 2.91 -12.21
N SER A 155 8.22 1.83 -11.45
CA SER A 155 7.44 0.66 -11.87
C SER A 155 5.98 0.72 -11.40
N ALA A 156 5.11 -0.03 -12.06
CA ALA A 156 3.74 -0.27 -11.66
C ALA A 156 3.60 -1.42 -10.64
N ARG A 157 4.72 -1.94 -10.12
CA ARG A 157 4.72 -3.04 -9.16
C ARG A 157 4.55 -2.55 -7.74
N ALA A 158 4.03 -3.44 -6.91
CA ALA A 158 4.03 -3.35 -5.46
C ALA A 158 4.79 -4.52 -4.87
N HIS A 159 5.54 -4.29 -3.79
CA HIS A 159 6.16 -5.33 -3.00
C HIS A 159 5.47 -5.41 -1.64
N VAL A 160 5.06 -6.62 -1.24
CA VAL A 160 4.44 -6.87 0.06
C VAL A 160 5.22 -7.93 0.84
N ALA A 161 5.33 -7.77 2.16
CA ALA A 161 6.00 -8.73 3.03
C ALA A 161 5.32 -8.82 4.39
N TYR A 162 5.62 -9.88 5.12
CA TYR A 162 5.06 -10.16 6.44
C TYR A 162 6.13 -10.65 7.42
N ARG A 163 6.12 -10.13 8.64
CA ARG A 163 6.98 -10.58 9.75
C ARG A 163 6.14 -10.69 11.03
N LEU A 164 6.41 -11.68 11.87
CA LEU A 164 5.80 -11.81 13.18
C LEU A 164 6.88 -11.60 14.24
N ASP A 165 6.72 -10.58 15.09
CA ASP A 165 7.53 -10.46 16.30
C ASP A 165 6.92 -11.37 17.37
N ALA A 166 7.53 -12.53 17.59
CA ALA A 166 7.07 -13.52 18.56
C ALA A 166 7.13 -13.01 20.01
N ARG A 167 7.97 -12.02 20.32
CA ARG A 167 8.10 -11.48 21.69
C ARG A 167 6.90 -10.64 22.08
N THR A 168 6.33 -9.91 21.13
CA THR A 168 5.19 -9.02 21.35
C THR A 168 3.88 -9.59 20.80
N GLY A 169 3.95 -10.66 20.00
CA GLY A 169 2.82 -11.19 19.25
C GLY A 169 2.32 -10.22 18.18
N THR A 170 3.16 -9.31 17.68
CA THR A 170 2.78 -8.30 16.70
C THR A 170 3.11 -8.77 15.29
N LEU A 171 2.11 -8.79 14.42
CA LEU A 171 2.30 -9.00 12.99
C LEU A 171 2.61 -7.65 12.33
N LEU A 172 3.68 -7.61 11.55
CA LEU A 172 4.06 -6.50 10.70
C LEU A 172 3.75 -6.87 9.24
N ALA A 173 2.96 -6.02 8.58
CA ALA A 173 2.66 -6.14 7.16
C ALA A 173 3.20 -4.92 6.41
N PHE A 174 4.00 -5.17 5.37
CA PHE A 174 4.74 -4.14 4.63
C PHE A 174 4.17 -3.99 3.23
N GLY A 175 4.07 -2.77 2.72
CA GLY A 175 3.71 -2.47 1.34
C GLY A 175 4.56 -1.33 0.78
N ALA A 176 5.34 -1.61 -0.27
CA ALA A 176 6.10 -0.60 -1.01
C ALA A 176 5.58 -0.43 -2.43
N ILE A 177 5.43 0.81 -2.87
CA ILE A 177 5.01 1.19 -4.23
C ILE A 177 5.76 2.45 -4.71
N ASP A 178 5.84 2.67 -6.02
CA ASP A 178 6.01 4.04 -6.54
C ASP A 178 4.67 4.79 -6.41
N ASN A 179 4.67 5.94 -5.72
CA ASN A 179 3.47 6.71 -5.43
C ASN A 179 2.84 7.39 -6.64
N LEU A 180 3.58 7.60 -7.73
CA LEU A 180 3.09 8.20 -8.96
C LEU A 180 2.72 7.16 -10.01
N THR A 181 3.35 5.98 -9.97
CA THR A 181 2.99 4.88 -10.85
C THR A 181 1.91 4.00 -10.20
N ARG A 182 2.28 2.96 -9.43
CA ARG A 182 1.29 2.08 -8.79
C ARG A 182 0.36 2.82 -7.82
N GLY A 183 0.80 3.93 -7.24
CA GLY A 183 -0.03 4.77 -6.37
C GLY A 183 -0.93 5.78 -7.10
N ALA A 184 -0.82 5.92 -8.42
CA ALA A 184 -1.62 6.88 -9.19
C ALA A 184 -1.78 6.47 -10.67
N SER A 185 -0.96 7.01 -11.58
CA SER A 185 -1.19 6.94 -13.02
C SER A 185 -1.06 5.53 -13.59
N GLY A 186 -0.13 4.72 -13.08
CA GLY A 186 0.00 3.32 -13.47
C GLY A 186 -1.20 2.49 -13.02
N GLN A 187 -1.77 2.78 -11.85
CA GLN A 187 -3.01 2.14 -11.40
C GLN A 187 -4.22 2.56 -12.24
N ALA A 188 -4.28 3.81 -12.68
CA ALA A 188 -5.32 4.27 -13.61
C ALA A 188 -5.23 3.56 -14.97
N LEU A 189 -4.02 3.39 -15.51
CA LEU A 189 -3.80 2.66 -16.76
C LEU A 189 -4.11 1.16 -16.61
N HIS A 190 -3.69 0.55 -15.50
CA HIS A 190 -4.07 -0.83 -15.16
C HIS A 190 -5.60 -1.00 -15.14
N ALA A 191 -6.32 -0.10 -14.47
CA ALA A 191 -7.78 -0.16 -14.39
C ALA A 191 -8.44 0.06 -15.76
N LEU A 192 -7.89 0.96 -16.59
CA LEU A 192 -8.32 1.17 -17.98
C LEU A 192 -8.16 -0.11 -18.81
N ASN A 193 -7.00 -0.77 -18.75
CA ASN A 193 -6.73 -2.01 -19.47
C ASN A 193 -7.79 -3.06 -19.13
N VAL A 194 -8.05 -3.27 -17.82
CA VAL A 194 -9.06 -4.21 -17.35
C VAL A 194 -10.46 -3.82 -17.83
N ALA A 195 -10.79 -2.52 -17.84
CA ALA A 195 -12.09 -2.03 -18.28
C ALA A 195 -12.34 -2.27 -19.77
N LEU A 196 -11.30 -2.12 -20.59
CA LEU A 196 -11.34 -2.33 -22.04
C LEU A 196 -11.15 -3.80 -22.44
N GLY A 197 -10.82 -4.68 -21.48
CA GLY A 197 -10.55 -6.10 -21.74
C GLY A 197 -9.20 -6.36 -22.40
N TRP A 198 -8.24 -5.44 -22.25
CA TRP A 198 -6.85 -5.65 -22.65
C TRP A 198 -6.07 -6.40 -21.57
N ASP A 199 -4.84 -6.82 -21.91
CA ASP A 199 -3.90 -7.37 -20.94
C ASP A 199 -3.67 -6.36 -19.81
N GLU A 200 -3.82 -6.82 -18.57
CA GLU A 200 -3.87 -5.93 -17.39
C GLU A 200 -2.58 -5.12 -17.21
N ASP A 201 -1.44 -5.67 -17.63
CA ASP A 201 -0.11 -5.06 -17.53
C ASP A 201 0.33 -4.31 -18.80
N LEU A 202 -0.52 -4.21 -19.82
CA LEU A 202 -0.21 -3.55 -21.08
C LEU A 202 0.25 -2.11 -20.87
N GLY A 203 1.45 -1.79 -21.33
CA GLY A 203 2.06 -0.45 -21.24
C GLY A 203 2.52 -0.06 -19.84
N LEU A 204 2.48 -0.97 -18.86
CA LEU A 204 2.95 -0.70 -17.50
C LEU A 204 4.43 -1.04 -17.32
N PRO A 205 5.26 -0.12 -16.79
CA PRO A 205 6.65 -0.43 -16.49
C PRO A 205 6.74 -1.46 -15.37
N GLN A 206 7.33 -2.63 -15.63
CA GLN A 206 7.41 -3.72 -14.66
C GLN A 206 8.72 -3.77 -13.87
N LEU A 207 9.75 -3.04 -14.30
CA LEU A 207 11.05 -3.05 -13.65
C LEU A 207 11.29 -1.73 -12.92
N GLY A 208 11.78 -1.83 -11.70
CA GLY A 208 12.24 -0.67 -10.94
C GLY A 208 13.44 -0.02 -11.64
N GLN A 209 13.42 1.30 -11.74
CA GLN A 209 14.54 2.08 -12.21
C GLN A 209 15.49 2.31 -11.03
N PHE A 210 16.61 1.59 -11.03
CA PHE A 210 17.60 1.58 -9.95
C PHE A 210 19.03 1.81 -10.51
N PRO A 211 19.95 2.47 -9.78
CA PRO A 211 19.74 3.19 -8.51
C PRO A 211 19.03 4.53 -8.68
#